data_AF-A0A9D1FU79-F1
#
_entry.id   AF-A0A9D1FU79-F1
#
_cell.length_a   1.000
_cell.length_b   1.000
_cell.length_c   1.000
_cell.angle_alpha   90.00
_cell.angle_beta   90.00
_cell.angle_gamma   90.00
#
_symmetry.space_group_name_H-M   'P 1'
#
loop_
_entity.id
_entity.type
_entity.pdbx_description
1 polymer ?
#
loop_
_entity_poly.entity_id
_entity_poly.type
_entity_poly.pdbx_seq_one_letter_code
_entity_poly.pdbx_strand_id
1 'polypeptide(L)'
;MGYPVYIVDGGNQATDMQHFATAASKDIELHMRRAEDAPNNEYNLNKPLKNIETQLRRLNDYGLTDENSYVAVPIIIPVSLENLAEQYKRVMGNYIHLKPHTTQSSKEKLLTFLERLYSEPDKYRKYIEYMDPENLGLEYAYGIIQEINKLKCKKVYVPAGYPQEETLNWLAGERGEKPELTNYLATGYDEDNKVHNMLNYIKDQGWYDFNLLALSKADVVNLKKMDGYSDHIYSSYDTTVNDGARGVFNLYPIRENGQIKGYSFNDTVTNEYPVEEFPYNDEVKDIAKFVGLSVDEAVADDAETYRFKQAMHENRIDESFSGKLYPVWKLFDENELREKKIFAKGDFVDYKLQNFFRRNGDYKIIYPKGDCENSGRPSVKAMWGSSYSILSAIKRDIDKRRIKDNLKAYNNLDLNSAILNLLSNASDQRNIGNLNDAVKHLSKAVEYIDMDGFNPNNSMHMNAYKDLADLKFELGNYDEANGLYNFYLNNVCKNYRLSFSESDKDKYINEIKRLFHRLAQVARKRGEEDNAKICERAAYEVGYSRLGEYVIKRRADNDVNIGDIFV
;
A
#
# COMPACT_ATOMS: atom_id res chain seq x y z
N MET A 1 26.48 -1.45 -15.02
CA MET A 1 25.95 -2.68 -14.41
C MET A 1 24.86 -2.24 -13.44
N GLY A 2 23.74 -2.98 -13.39
CA GLY A 2 22.61 -2.63 -12.52
C GLY A 2 22.93 -2.92 -11.05
N TYR A 3 22.02 -2.54 -10.16
CA TYR A 3 22.06 -2.91 -8.75
C TYR A 3 21.44 -4.31 -8.59
N PRO A 4 22.15 -5.29 -7.99
CA PRO A 4 21.61 -6.63 -7.80
C PRO A 4 20.37 -6.62 -6.90
N VAL A 5 19.27 -7.15 -7.40
CA VAL A 5 18.01 -7.35 -6.65
C VAL A 5 17.61 -8.81 -6.73
N TYR A 6 17.56 -9.47 -5.58
CA TYR A 6 17.10 -10.84 -5.46
C TYR A 6 15.62 -10.86 -5.07
N ILE A 7 14.77 -11.46 -5.89
CA ILE A 7 13.37 -11.74 -5.53
C ILE A 7 13.27 -13.20 -5.15
N VAL A 8 12.92 -13.47 -3.89
CA VAL A 8 12.67 -14.81 -3.37
C VAL A 8 11.18 -15.04 -3.29
N ASP A 9 10.62 -15.70 -4.30
CA ASP A 9 9.18 -15.89 -4.44
C ASP A 9 8.81 -17.38 -4.60
N GLY A 10 7.65 -17.75 -4.05
CA GLY A 10 7.21 -19.11 -3.80
C GLY A 10 6.15 -19.66 -4.75
N GLY A 11 5.76 -18.91 -5.78
CA GLY A 11 4.68 -19.36 -6.65
C GLY A 11 4.47 -18.53 -7.91
N ASN A 12 3.22 -18.55 -8.40
CA ASN A 12 2.81 -18.02 -9.71
C ASN A 12 2.95 -16.50 -9.87
N GLN A 13 3.07 -15.75 -8.76
CA GLN A 13 3.27 -14.29 -8.80
C GLN A 13 4.67 -13.89 -9.29
N ALA A 14 5.60 -14.84 -9.41
CA ALA A 14 6.99 -14.55 -9.79
C ALA A 14 7.09 -13.91 -11.18
N THR A 15 6.22 -14.31 -12.11
CA THR A 15 6.17 -13.75 -13.47
C THR A 15 5.66 -12.31 -13.43
N ASP A 16 4.55 -12.05 -12.74
CA ASP A 16 4.00 -10.70 -12.56
C ASP A 16 5.06 -9.76 -11.95
N MET A 17 5.74 -10.23 -10.90
CA MET A 17 6.79 -9.48 -10.20
C MET A 17 8.01 -9.23 -11.08
N GLN A 18 8.37 -10.17 -11.96
CA GLN A 18 9.46 -10.00 -12.91
C GLN A 18 9.14 -8.92 -13.94
N HIS A 19 7.96 -8.95 -14.57
CA HIS A 19 7.55 -7.89 -15.50
C HIS A 19 7.47 -6.54 -14.80
N PHE A 20 6.87 -6.51 -13.60
CA PHE A 20 6.78 -5.29 -12.82
C PHE A 20 8.16 -4.73 -12.43
N ALA A 21 9.08 -5.55 -11.94
CA ALA A 21 10.44 -5.11 -11.59
C ALA A 21 11.20 -4.55 -12.79
N THR A 22 11.07 -5.21 -13.95
CA THR A 22 11.69 -4.80 -15.21
C THR A 22 11.13 -3.47 -15.71
N ALA A 23 9.81 -3.28 -15.59
CA ALA A 23 9.12 -2.03 -15.91
C ALA A 23 9.50 -0.90 -14.93
N ALA A 24 9.66 -1.23 -13.65
CA ALA A 24 9.92 -0.25 -12.60
C ALA A 24 11.28 0.45 -12.77
N SER A 25 12.35 -0.27 -13.15
CA SER A 25 13.65 0.36 -13.37
C SER A 25 14.61 -0.47 -14.22
N LYS A 26 15.27 0.20 -15.17
CA LYS A 26 16.39 -0.35 -15.95
C LYS A 26 17.67 -0.53 -15.12
N ASP A 27 17.75 0.11 -13.95
CA ASP A 27 18.91 0.02 -13.06
C ASP A 27 18.86 -1.21 -12.14
N ILE A 28 17.76 -1.97 -12.16
CA ILE A 28 17.63 -3.21 -11.40
C ILE A 28 18.25 -4.35 -12.21
N GLU A 29 19.26 -5.00 -11.64
CA GLU A 29 19.75 -6.30 -12.12
C GLU A 29 19.00 -7.40 -11.36
N LEU A 30 17.99 -7.98 -12.01
CA LEU A 30 17.07 -8.89 -11.36
C LEU A 30 17.60 -10.32 -11.30
N HIS A 31 17.62 -10.90 -10.10
CA HIS A 31 17.93 -12.30 -9.86
C HIS A 31 16.72 -13.01 -9.24
N MET A 32 15.95 -13.70 -10.07
CA MET A 32 14.81 -14.48 -9.60
C MET A 32 15.28 -15.75 -8.87
N ARG A 33 14.84 -15.93 -7.64
CA ARG A 33 14.96 -17.16 -6.86
C ARG A 33 13.57 -17.74 -6.70
N ARG A 34 13.11 -18.37 -7.77
CA ARG A 34 11.81 -19.05 -7.80
C ARG A 34 11.90 -20.31 -6.94
N ALA A 35 10.83 -20.61 -6.22
CA ALA A 35 10.61 -21.96 -5.73
C ALA A 35 10.74 -22.93 -6.92
N GLU A 36 11.55 -23.97 -6.77
CA GLU A 36 11.52 -25.08 -7.73
C GLU A 36 10.12 -25.71 -7.62
N ASP A 37 9.33 -25.65 -8.70
CA ASP A 37 8.19 -26.55 -8.88
C ASP A 37 8.76 -27.95 -8.73
N ALA A 38 8.43 -28.64 -7.64
CA ALA A 38 8.99 -29.96 -7.41
C ALA A 38 8.60 -30.85 -8.59
N PRO A 39 9.55 -31.33 -9.41
CA PRO A 39 9.20 -32.17 -10.53
C PRO A 39 8.66 -33.48 -9.97
N ASN A 40 7.38 -33.76 -10.24
CA ASN A 40 6.70 -35.02 -9.99
C ASN A 40 6.70 -35.53 -8.53
N ASN A 41 5.88 -34.94 -7.66
CA ASN A 41 5.37 -35.70 -6.50
C ASN A 41 3.86 -35.55 -6.38
N GLU A 42 3.14 -36.63 -6.65
CA GLU A 42 1.68 -36.80 -6.50
C GLU A 42 1.20 -36.73 -5.02
N TYR A 43 2.02 -36.17 -4.13
CA TYR A 43 1.74 -36.01 -2.72
C TYR A 43 2.05 -34.56 -2.34
N ASN A 44 1.10 -33.89 -1.69
CA ASN A 44 1.18 -32.59 -1.02
C ASN A 44 2.31 -32.50 0.06
N LEU A 45 3.54 -32.90 -0.27
CA LEU A 45 4.69 -33.00 0.64
C LEU A 45 5.56 -31.74 0.66
N ASN A 46 5.40 -30.83 -0.30
CA ASN A 46 6.17 -29.60 -0.39
C ASN A 46 5.32 -28.38 -0.07
N LYS A 47 5.35 -27.98 1.20
CA LYS A 47 4.72 -26.74 1.67
C LYS A 47 5.42 -25.52 1.04
N PRO A 48 4.70 -24.56 0.42
CA PRO A 48 5.30 -23.38 -0.22
C PRO A 48 6.32 -22.64 0.66
N LEU A 49 6.01 -22.44 1.95
CA LEU A 49 6.89 -21.70 2.88
C LEU A 49 8.20 -22.43 3.18
N LYS A 50 8.23 -23.76 3.12
CA LYS A 50 9.48 -24.53 3.23
C LYS A 50 10.44 -24.25 2.07
N ASN A 51 9.89 -24.05 0.86
CA ASN A 51 10.69 -23.75 -0.31
C ASN A 51 11.29 -22.34 -0.19
N ILE A 52 10.52 -21.37 0.28
CA ILE A 52 11.01 -20.02 0.58
C ILE A 52 12.19 -20.07 1.54
N GLU A 53 12.07 -20.79 2.66
CA GLU A 53 13.16 -20.97 3.61
C GLU A 53 14.40 -21.56 2.92
N THR A 54 14.20 -22.57 2.06
CA THR A 54 15.29 -23.22 1.32
C THR A 54 16.01 -22.26 0.38
N GLN A 55 15.27 -21.41 -0.35
CA GLN A 55 15.88 -20.41 -1.25
C GLN A 55 16.64 -19.34 -0.47
N LEU A 56 16.09 -18.85 0.64
CA LEU A 56 16.80 -17.90 1.51
C LEU A 56 18.07 -18.51 2.10
N ARG A 57 18.00 -19.77 2.55
CA ARG A 57 19.16 -20.50 3.04
C ARG A 57 20.24 -20.65 1.97
N ARG A 58 19.87 -20.96 0.71
CA ARG A 58 20.81 -21.00 -0.41
C ARG A 58 21.50 -19.65 -0.64
N LEU A 59 20.80 -18.53 -0.52
CA LEU A 59 21.43 -17.20 -0.61
C LEU A 59 22.52 -17.01 0.45
N ASN A 60 22.25 -17.46 1.69
CA ASN A 60 23.21 -17.40 2.80
C ASN A 60 24.38 -18.38 2.62
N ASP A 61 24.10 -19.66 2.37
CA ASP A 61 25.10 -20.74 2.31
C ASP A 61 26.10 -20.54 1.16
N TYR A 62 25.63 -20.02 0.02
CA TYR A 62 26.48 -19.78 -1.15
C TYR A 62 27.00 -18.33 -1.23
N GLY A 63 26.65 -17.47 -0.28
CA GLY A 63 27.10 -16.07 -0.24
C GLY A 63 26.74 -15.29 -1.50
N LEU A 64 25.52 -15.48 -2.02
CA LEU A 64 25.10 -14.91 -3.30
C LEU A 64 24.76 -13.41 -3.20
N THR A 65 24.47 -12.93 -2.00
CA THR A 65 24.22 -11.51 -1.73
C THR A 65 25.44 -10.86 -1.08
N ASP A 66 25.61 -9.56 -1.33
CA ASP A 66 26.64 -8.72 -0.74
C ASP A 66 26.06 -7.38 -0.23
N GLU A 67 26.89 -6.54 0.38
CA GLU A 67 26.49 -5.22 0.91
C GLU A 67 25.91 -4.23 -0.13
N ASN A 68 25.94 -4.57 -1.42
CA ASN A 68 25.35 -3.80 -2.51
C ASN A 68 24.03 -4.38 -3.01
N SER A 69 23.71 -5.61 -2.63
CA SER A 69 22.52 -6.36 -3.04
C SER A 69 21.29 -5.94 -2.24
N TYR A 70 20.13 -5.94 -2.89
CA TYR A 70 18.82 -5.81 -2.24
C TYR A 70 18.07 -7.14 -2.33
N VAL A 71 17.27 -7.48 -1.32
CA VAL A 71 16.48 -8.71 -1.31
C VAL A 71 15.00 -8.38 -1.05
N ALA A 72 14.13 -8.82 -1.96
CA ALA A 72 12.68 -8.79 -1.79
C ALA A 72 12.17 -10.20 -1.43
N VAL A 73 11.38 -10.29 -0.37
CA VAL A 73 10.66 -11.52 0.01
C VAL A 73 9.16 -11.20 -0.04
N PRO A 74 8.53 -11.17 -1.24
CA PRO A 74 7.17 -10.69 -1.46
C PRO A 74 6.08 -11.69 -1.02
N ILE A 75 6.28 -12.40 0.09
CA ILE A 75 5.35 -13.38 0.64
C ILE A 75 4.69 -12.82 1.89
N ILE A 76 3.43 -13.15 2.09
CA ILE A 76 2.64 -12.79 3.27
C ILE A 76 2.27 -14.10 3.98
N ILE A 77 2.44 -14.14 5.30
CA ILE A 77 1.97 -15.23 6.16
C ILE A 77 0.94 -14.61 7.11
N PRO A 78 -0.30 -14.38 6.66
CA PRO A 78 -1.30 -13.65 7.42
C PRO A 78 -1.92 -14.54 8.50
N VAL A 79 -2.03 -14.02 9.72
CA VAL A 79 -2.77 -14.67 10.82
C VAL A 79 -3.54 -13.62 11.59
N SER A 80 -4.84 -13.83 11.80
CA SER A 80 -5.62 -12.92 12.63
C SER A 80 -5.04 -12.81 14.04
N LEU A 81 -4.94 -11.58 14.58
CA LEU A 81 -4.33 -11.35 15.89
C LEU A 81 -5.05 -12.13 17.01
N GLU A 82 -6.37 -12.27 16.90
CA GLU A 82 -7.17 -13.04 17.84
C GLU A 82 -6.79 -14.53 17.82
N ASN A 83 -6.68 -15.12 16.63
CA ASN A 83 -6.30 -16.52 16.48
C ASN A 83 -4.85 -16.73 16.92
N LEU A 84 -3.95 -15.82 16.55
CA LEU A 84 -2.55 -15.85 16.99
C LEU A 84 -2.43 -15.80 18.52
N ALA A 85 -3.20 -14.94 19.20
CA ALA A 85 -3.23 -14.85 20.66
C ALA A 85 -3.80 -16.10 21.32
N GLU A 86 -4.86 -16.69 20.75
CA GLU A 86 -5.47 -17.92 21.26
C GLU A 86 -4.51 -19.11 21.09
N GLN A 87 -3.91 -19.30 19.90
CA GLN A 87 -2.95 -20.38 19.70
C GLN A 87 -1.67 -20.19 20.52
N TYR A 88 -1.20 -18.95 20.68
CA TYR A 88 -0.11 -18.63 21.61
C TYR A 88 -0.41 -19.15 23.02
N LYS A 89 -1.60 -18.86 23.54
CA LYS A 89 -2.04 -19.34 24.87
C LYS A 89 -2.05 -20.87 24.96
N ARG A 90 -2.54 -21.55 23.91
CA ARG A 90 -2.60 -23.03 23.88
C ARG A 90 -1.22 -23.68 23.88
N VAL A 91 -0.24 -23.08 23.23
CA VAL A 91 1.12 -23.63 23.08
C VAL A 91 2.06 -23.18 24.20
N MET A 92 1.95 -21.94 24.64
CA MET A 92 2.87 -21.34 25.62
C MET A 92 2.34 -21.41 27.06
N GLY A 93 1.04 -21.64 27.26
CA GLY A 93 0.43 -21.77 28.58
C GLY A 93 0.19 -20.45 29.31
N ASN A 94 0.39 -19.30 28.65
CA ASN A 94 0.19 -17.96 29.19
C ASN A 94 -0.55 -17.07 28.19
N TYR A 95 -1.27 -16.07 28.71
CA TYR A 95 -2.02 -15.14 27.88
C TYR A 95 -1.11 -14.03 27.33
N ILE A 96 -1.40 -13.61 26.10
CA ILE A 96 -0.82 -12.42 25.49
C ILE A 96 -1.95 -11.55 24.94
N HIS A 97 -1.84 -10.23 25.13
CA HIS A 97 -2.79 -9.29 24.55
C HIS A 97 -2.20 -8.72 23.26
N LEU A 98 -2.71 -9.19 22.13
CA LEU A 98 -2.30 -8.74 20.81
C LEU A 98 -3.30 -7.75 20.25
N LYS A 99 -2.81 -6.56 19.93
CA LYS A 99 -3.46 -5.53 19.16
C LYS A 99 -2.44 -4.95 18.17
N PRO A 100 -2.86 -4.27 17.10
CA PRO A 100 -1.93 -3.67 16.14
C PRO A 100 -0.87 -2.75 16.79
N HIS A 101 -1.24 -2.01 17.83
CA HIS A 101 -0.32 -1.14 18.58
C HIS A 101 0.55 -1.87 19.63
N THR A 102 0.39 -3.19 19.82
CA THR A 102 1.22 -3.98 20.76
C THR A 102 2.08 -5.04 20.08
N THR A 103 1.94 -5.23 18.77
CA THR A 103 2.67 -6.26 17.98
C THR A 103 4.18 -6.16 18.17
N GLN A 104 4.76 -4.96 18.01
CA GLN A 104 6.20 -4.74 18.14
C GLN A 104 6.72 -5.03 19.56
N SER A 105 5.98 -4.61 20.59
CA SER A 105 6.36 -4.90 21.99
C SER A 105 6.28 -6.38 22.36
N SER A 106 5.52 -7.16 21.57
CA SER A 106 5.31 -8.60 21.74
C SER A 106 6.26 -9.46 20.90
N LYS A 107 7.11 -8.83 20.08
CA LYS A 107 7.95 -9.49 19.08
C LYS A 107 8.72 -10.70 19.60
N GLU A 108 9.48 -10.53 20.68
CA GLU A 108 10.29 -11.63 21.25
C GLU A 108 9.43 -12.82 21.70
N LYS A 109 8.28 -12.55 22.32
CA LYS A 109 7.35 -13.61 22.75
C LYS A 109 6.80 -14.38 21.55
N LEU A 110 6.43 -13.67 20.49
CA LEU A 110 5.91 -14.26 19.26
C LEU A 110 7.00 -15.08 18.54
N LEU A 111 8.25 -14.60 18.51
CA LEU A 111 9.38 -15.36 17.97
C LEU A 111 9.62 -16.67 18.73
N THR A 112 9.59 -16.66 20.07
CA THR A 112 9.69 -17.89 20.87
C THR A 112 8.54 -18.86 20.58
N PHE A 113 7.32 -18.34 20.38
CA PHE A 113 6.19 -19.17 20.01
C PHE A 113 6.39 -19.84 18.63
N LEU A 114 6.79 -19.06 17.62
CA LEU A 114 7.05 -19.58 16.27
C LEU A 114 8.22 -20.59 16.26
N GLU A 115 9.28 -20.36 17.05
CA GLU A 115 10.38 -21.31 17.22
C GLU A 115 9.90 -22.66 17.73
N ARG A 116 8.93 -22.66 18.65
CA ARG A 116 8.35 -23.88 19.21
C ARG A 116 7.54 -24.65 18.18
N LEU A 117 6.76 -23.95 17.36
CA LEU A 117 6.01 -24.55 16.25
C LEU A 117 6.96 -25.14 15.22
N TYR A 118 8.06 -24.44 14.91
CA TYR A 118 9.07 -24.90 13.96
C TYR A 118 9.83 -26.14 14.45
N SER A 119 10.16 -26.19 15.74
CA SER A 119 10.99 -27.26 16.32
C SER A 119 10.20 -28.55 16.64
N GLU A 120 8.91 -28.43 16.96
CA GLU A 120 8.03 -29.56 17.33
C GLU A 120 6.70 -29.53 16.54
N PRO A 121 6.71 -29.49 15.19
CA PRO A 121 5.51 -29.20 14.40
C PRO A 121 4.42 -30.27 14.54
N ASP A 122 4.79 -31.54 14.72
CA ASP A 122 3.82 -32.64 14.87
C ASP A 122 3.09 -32.59 16.21
N LYS A 123 3.76 -32.14 17.27
CA LYS A 123 3.16 -31.96 18.60
C LYS A 123 2.12 -30.84 18.61
N TYR A 124 2.37 -29.78 17.84
CA TYR A 124 1.50 -28.61 17.78
C TYR A 124 0.65 -28.54 16.50
N ARG A 125 0.57 -29.65 15.74
CA ARG A 125 -0.07 -29.73 14.42
C ARG A 125 -1.47 -29.10 14.39
N LYS A 126 -2.31 -29.47 15.35
CA LYS A 126 -3.67 -28.94 15.49
C LYS A 126 -3.71 -27.40 15.58
N TYR A 127 -2.78 -26.80 16.30
CA TYR A 127 -2.72 -25.35 16.48
C TYR A 127 -2.14 -24.63 15.27
N ILE A 128 -1.23 -25.29 14.55
CA ILE A 128 -0.72 -24.82 13.26
C ILE A 128 -1.87 -24.80 12.23
N GLU A 129 -2.64 -25.89 12.13
CA GLU A 129 -3.79 -26.00 11.21
C GLU A 129 -4.85 -24.92 11.43
N TYR A 130 -5.06 -24.47 12.68
CA TYR A 130 -5.98 -23.36 12.94
C TYR A 130 -5.49 -22.02 12.40
N MET A 131 -4.18 -21.81 12.26
CA MET A 131 -3.59 -20.57 11.73
C MET A 131 -3.23 -20.67 10.25
N ASP A 132 -3.20 -21.87 9.69
CA ASP A 132 -2.77 -22.18 8.33
C ASP A 132 -3.79 -23.09 7.62
N PRO A 133 -5.02 -22.59 7.39
CA PRO A 133 -6.09 -23.40 6.80
C PRO A 133 -5.76 -23.88 5.38
N GLU A 134 -4.98 -23.09 4.64
CA GLU A 134 -4.51 -23.41 3.29
C GLU A 134 -3.27 -24.32 3.28
N ASN A 135 -2.76 -24.71 4.45
CA ASN A 135 -1.59 -25.58 4.62
C ASN A 135 -0.35 -25.10 3.84
N LEU A 136 -0.09 -23.79 3.86
CA LEU A 136 1.05 -23.15 3.21
C LEU A 136 2.39 -23.51 3.88
N GLY A 137 2.33 -23.99 5.12
CA GLY A 137 3.47 -24.37 5.94
C GLY A 137 3.89 -23.33 6.93
N LEU A 138 2.94 -22.74 7.64
CA LEU A 138 3.17 -21.67 8.62
C LEU A 138 4.23 -22.04 9.67
N GLU A 139 4.42 -23.33 9.98
CA GLU A 139 5.48 -23.76 10.90
C GLU A 139 6.88 -23.31 10.44
N TYR A 140 7.10 -23.11 9.14
CA TYR A 140 8.37 -22.65 8.56
C TYR A 140 8.59 -21.13 8.71
N ALA A 141 7.61 -20.37 9.19
CA ALA A 141 7.73 -18.91 9.37
C ALA A 141 8.95 -18.51 10.22
N TYR A 142 9.24 -19.26 11.29
CA TYR A 142 10.43 -19.00 12.12
C TYR A 142 11.73 -19.19 11.33
N GLY A 143 11.86 -20.30 10.59
CA GLY A 143 13.02 -20.58 9.75
C GLY A 143 13.25 -19.48 8.71
N ILE A 144 12.19 -19.05 8.02
CA ILE A 144 12.23 -17.93 7.06
C ILE A 144 12.74 -16.65 7.74
N ILE A 145 12.19 -16.29 8.90
CA ILE A 145 12.61 -15.10 9.67
C ILE A 145 14.10 -15.18 10.02
N GLN A 146 14.59 -16.35 10.43
CA GLN A 146 16.01 -16.53 10.76
C GLN A 146 16.89 -16.37 9.53
N GLU A 147 16.51 -16.92 8.38
CA GLU A 147 17.29 -16.77 7.15
C GLU A 147 17.30 -15.32 6.65
N ILE A 148 16.17 -14.61 6.72
CA ILE A 148 16.09 -13.16 6.45
C ILE A 148 17.08 -12.40 7.34
N ASN A 149 17.10 -12.70 8.64
CA ASN A 149 17.94 -12.00 9.61
C ASN A 149 19.44 -12.25 9.44
N LYS A 150 19.83 -13.29 8.70
CA LYS A 150 21.23 -13.67 8.41
C LYS A 150 21.77 -13.07 7.11
N LEU A 151 20.89 -12.64 6.20
CA LEU A 151 21.28 -12.15 4.87
C LEU A 151 22.29 -11.00 4.97
N LYS A 152 23.45 -11.20 4.36
CA LYS A 152 24.46 -10.16 4.19
C LYS A 152 24.12 -9.37 2.94
N CYS A 153 23.30 -8.35 3.11
CA CYS A 153 22.85 -7.50 2.01
C CYS A 153 22.73 -6.03 2.43
N LYS A 154 22.47 -5.15 1.48
CA LYS A 154 22.20 -3.73 1.77
C LYS A 154 20.94 -3.60 2.61
N LYS A 155 19.85 -4.21 2.14
CA LYS A 155 18.52 -4.22 2.76
C LYS A 155 17.72 -5.44 2.31
N VAL A 156 16.89 -5.93 3.22
CA VAL A 156 15.84 -6.93 2.95
C VAL A 156 14.49 -6.27 3.15
N TYR A 157 13.53 -6.58 2.29
CA TYR A 157 12.18 -6.03 2.35
C TYR A 157 11.15 -7.14 2.41
N VAL A 158 10.16 -6.96 3.28
CA VAL A 158 8.99 -7.83 3.41
C VAL A 158 7.71 -6.99 3.34
N PRO A 159 6.61 -7.53 2.82
CA PRO A 159 5.35 -6.80 2.76
C PRO A 159 4.74 -6.67 4.15
N ALA A 160 4.08 -5.56 4.46
CA ALA A 160 3.26 -5.46 5.66
C ALA A 160 2.01 -6.35 5.62
N GLY A 161 1.54 -6.72 4.41
CA GLY A 161 0.31 -7.49 4.19
C GLY A 161 -0.89 -6.62 3.75
N TYR A 162 -2.08 -7.23 3.73
CA TYR A 162 -3.38 -6.58 3.46
C TYR A 162 -4.37 -6.88 4.59
N PRO A 163 -4.01 -6.52 5.82
CA PRO A 163 -4.64 -7.06 7.03
C PRO A 163 -6.14 -6.79 7.17
N GLN A 164 -6.67 -5.85 6.37
CA GLN A 164 -8.07 -5.44 6.39
C GLN A 164 -8.83 -5.80 5.12
N GLU A 165 -8.18 -6.31 4.07
CA GLU A 165 -8.84 -6.51 2.76
C GLU A 165 -9.98 -7.52 2.86
N GLU A 166 -9.69 -8.74 3.29
CA GLU A 166 -10.69 -9.81 3.37
C GLU A 166 -11.81 -9.43 4.32
N THR A 167 -11.45 -8.87 5.47
CA THR A 167 -12.40 -8.41 6.48
C THR A 167 -13.29 -7.29 5.95
N LEU A 168 -12.75 -6.31 5.23
CA LEU A 168 -13.53 -5.22 4.63
C LEU A 168 -14.46 -5.71 3.53
N ASN A 169 -13.97 -6.60 2.65
CA ASN A 169 -14.77 -7.19 1.58
C ASN A 169 -15.92 -8.05 2.13
N TRP A 170 -15.66 -8.82 3.19
CA TRP A 170 -16.68 -9.59 3.90
C TRP A 170 -17.74 -8.66 4.52
N LEU A 171 -17.30 -7.65 5.29
CA LEU A 171 -18.21 -6.71 5.96
C LEU A 171 -19.07 -5.93 4.97
N ALA A 172 -18.49 -5.48 3.86
CA ALA A 172 -19.22 -4.83 2.77
C ALA A 172 -20.25 -5.78 2.13
N GLY A 173 -19.96 -7.08 2.08
CA GLY A 173 -20.91 -8.11 1.66
C GLY A 173 -22.11 -8.21 2.59
N GLU A 174 -21.85 -8.39 3.88
CA GLU A 174 -22.88 -8.53 4.91
C GLU A 174 -23.81 -7.31 4.99
N ARG A 175 -23.27 -6.11 4.75
CA ARG A 175 -24.05 -4.85 4.76
C ARG A 175 -24.70 -4.50 3.42
N GLY A 176 -24.46 -5.26 2.36
CA GLY A 176 -24.91 -4.90 1.01
C GLY A 176 -24.24 -3.62 0.47
N GLU A 177 -23.04 -3.31 0.95
CA GLU A 177 -22.24 -2.11 0.65
C GLU A 177 -21.08 -2.40 -0.34
N LYS A 178 -21.03 -3.61 -0.94
CA LYS A 178 -20.06 -3.94 -2.00
C LYS A 178 -20.04 -2.92 -3.16
N PRO A 179 -21.20 -2.42 -3.66
CA PRO A 179 -21.19 -1.38 -4.69
C PRO A 179 -20.52 -0.09 -4.23
N GLU A 180 -20.76 0.34 -3.00
CA GLU A 180 -20.13 1.55 -2.44
C GLU A 180 -18.63 1.38 -2.21
N LEU A 181 -18.19 0.22 -1.70
CA LEU A 181 -16.76 -0.09 -1.58
C LEU A 181 -16.09 -0.05 -2.97
N THR A 182 -16.71 -0.65 -3.98
CA THR A 182 -16.20 -0.64 -5.35
C THR A 182 -16.13 0.79 -5.90
N ASN A 183 -17.18 1.59 -5.66
CA ASN A 183 -17.22 2.99 -6.09
C ASN A 183 -16.14 3.83 -5.41
N TYR A 184 -15.93 3.65 -4.11
CA TYR A 184 -14.89 4.32 -3.35
C TYR A 184 -13.49 3.97 -3.88
N LEU A 185 -13.21 2.69 -4.13
CA LEU A 185 -11.91 2.27 -4.68
C LEU A 185 -11.64 2.92 -6.04
N ALA A 186 -12.68 3.06 -6.88
CA ALA A 186 -12.55 3.59 -8.23
C ALA A 186 -12.57 5.12 -8.35
N THR A 187 -13.22 5.82 -7.41
CA THR A 187 -13.46 7.27 -7.52
C THR A 187 -12.94 8.06 -6.31
N GLY A 188 -12.60 7.38 -5.21
CA GLY A 188 -12.29 7.99 -3.92
C GLY A 188 -13.50 8.61 -3.22
N TYR A 189 -14.70 8.56 -3.83
CA TYR A 189 -15.91 9.12 -3.27
C TYR A 189 -16.57 8.12 -2.32
N ASP A 190 -16.61 8.48 -1.03
CA ASP A 190 -17.28 7.70 0.01
C ASP A 190 -18.68 8.28 0.28
N GLU A 191 -19.68 7.69 -0.37
CA GLU A 191 -21.08 8.11 -0.18
C GLU A 191 -21.53 7.83 1.26
N ASP A 192 -21.99 8.87 1.95
CA ASP A 192 -22.43 8.82 3.35
C ASP A 192 -21.40 8.23 4.34
N ASN A 193 -20.10 8.32 4.02
CA ASN A 193 -19.00 7.77 4.82
C ASN A 193 -19.10 6.25 5.09
N LYS A 194 -19.79 5.48 4.24
CA LYS A 194 -20.01 4.04 4.45
C LYS A 194 -18.71 3.26 4.57
N VAL A 195 -17.75 3.51 3.68
CA VAL A 195 -16.45 2.82 3.68
C VAL A 195 -15.64 3.21 4.90
N HIS A 196 -15.59 4.50 5.24
CA HIS A 196 -14.92 4.97 6.44
C HIS A 196 -15.52 4.35 7.72
N ASN A 197 -16.84 4.25 7.81
CA ASN A 197 -17.53 3.62 8.93
C ASN A 197 -17.20 2.13 9.06
N MET A 198 -17.10 1.40 7.94
CA MET A 198 -16.66 0.00 7.94
C MET A 198 -15.22 -0.14 8.44
N LEU A 199 -14.30 0.70 7.98
CA LEU A 199 -12.90 0.68 8.43
C LEU A 199 -12.75 0.97 9.92
N ASN A 200 -13.47 1.97 10.43
CA ASN A 200 -13.46 2.30 11.85
C ASN A 200 -14.02 1.14 12.68
N TYR A 201 -15.10 0.52 12.23
CA TYR A 201 -15.65 -0.67 12.88
C TYR A 201 -14.64 -1.82 12.95
N ILE A 202 -13.94 -2.13 11.85
CA ILE A 202 -12.88 -3.15 11.82
C ILE A 202 -11.77 -2.84 12.84
N LYS A 203 -11.33 -1.57 12.90
CA LYS A 203 -10.31 -1.12 13.85
C LYS A 203 -10.79 -1.23 15.30
N ASP A 204 -12.02 -0.84 15.59
CA ASP A 204 -12.62 -0.88 16.92
C ASP A 204 -12.78 -2.32 17.43
N GLN A 205 -13.14 -3.24 16.54
CA GLN A 205 -13.21 -4.67 16.86
C GLN A 205 -11.83 -5.32 16.98
N GLY A 206 -10.78 -4.71 16.41
CA GLY A 206 -9.45 -5.30 16.36
C GLY A 206 -9.31 -6.45 15.36
N TRP A 207 -10.20 -6.50 14.36
CA TRP A 207 -10.14 -7.49 13.29
C TRP A 207 -8.99 -7.15 12.34
N TYR A 208 -7.90 -7.90 12.47
CA TYR A 208 -6.63 -7.58 11.83
C TYR A 208 -5.79 -8.83 11.59
N ASP A 209 -5.39 -9.05 10.34
CA ASP A 209 -4.52 -10.16 9.95
C ASP A 209 -3.04 -9.74 9.91
N PHE A 210 -2.27 -10.18 10.90
CA PHE A 210 -0.87 -9.82 11.02
C PHE A 210 0.03 -10.70 10.17
N ASN A 211 0.92 -10.10 9.38
CA ASN A 211 1.96 -10.84 8.65
C ASN A 211 3.09 -11.27 9.60
N LEU A 212 3.25 -12.58 9.82
CA LEU A 212 4.29 -13.10 10.71
C LEU A 212 5.71 -12.69 10.30
N LEU A 213 5.98 -12.47 9.01
CA LEU A 213 7.30 -12.06 8.53
C LEU A 213 7.70 -10.64 8.97
N ALA A 214 6.74 -9.82 9.41
CA ALA A 214 7.00 -8.50 9.98
C ALA A 214 7.77 -8.57 11.32
N LEU A 215 7.87 -9.76 11.92
CA LEU A 215 8.73 -10.03 13.08
C LEU A 215 10.23 -10.13 12.73
N SER A 216 10.62 -10.10 11.45
CA SER A 216 12.03 -10.12 11.04
C SER A 216 12.75 -8.79 11.28
N LYS A 217 14.01 -8.69 10.86
CA LYS A 217 14.80 -7.44 10.84
C LYS A 217 14.70 -6.70 9.50
N ALA A 218 13.87 -7.16 8.58
CA ALA A 218 13.65 -6.52 7.29
C ALA A 218 12.94 -5.17 7.43
N ASP A 219 13.03 -4.38 6.37
CA ASP A 219 12.16 -3.22 6.18
C ASP A 219 10.75 -3.76 5.86
N VAL A 220 9.79 -3.48 6.75
CA VAL A 220 8.39 -3.90 6.62
C VAL A 220 7.65 -2.81 5.87
N VAL A 221 7.39 -3.07 4.59
CA VAL A 221 6.93 -2.07 3.63
C VAL A 221 5.40 -2.05 3.58
N ASN A 222 4.83 -0.91 3.95
CA ASN A 222 3.39 -0.68 3.82
C ASN A 222 2.98 -0.28 2.40
N LEU A 223 1.71 -0.52 2.10
CA LEU A 223 1.07 -0.06 0.87
C LEU A 223 0.80 1.44 0.96
N LYS A 224 1.24 2.22 -0.02
CA LYS A 224 0.90 3.65 -0.14
C LYS A 224 0.09 3.91 -1.41
N LYS A 225 -0.67 4.99 -1.40
CA LYS A 225 -1.34 5.54 -2.59
C LYS A 225 -0.31 6.08 -3.60
N MET A 226 -0.82 6.58 -4.72
CA MET A 226 -0.03 7.23 -5.80
C MET A 226 0.88 8.37 -5.31
N ASP A 227 0.49 9.08 -4.26
CA ASP A 227 1.27 10.18 -3.69
C ASP A 227 2.54 9.71 -2.94
N GLY A 228 2.65 8.42 -2.62
CA GLY A 228 3.77 7.84 -1.88
C GLY A 228 3.78 8.15 -0.38
N TYR A 229 2.81 8.90 0.14
CA TYR A 229 2.76 9.33 1.55
C TYR A 229 1.53 8.77 2.26
N SER A 230 0.37 8.87 1.63
CA SER A 230 -0.91 8.46 2.19
C SER A 230 -1.05 6.94 2.16
N ASP A 231 -1.53 6.38 3.26
CA ASP A 231 -1.86 4.97 3.33
C ASP A 231 -3.03 4.65 2.40
N HIS A 232 -2.92 3.51 1.73
CA HIS A 232 -4.03 2.89 1.03
C HIS A 232 -5.05 2.36 2.06
N ILE A 233 -6.29 2.12 1.64
CA ILE A 233 -7.33 1.59 2.52
C ILE A 233 -6.98 0.20 3.10
N TYR A 234 -6.17 -0.56 2.38
CA TYR A 234 -5.72 -1.90 2.79
C TYR A 234 -4.35 -1.92 3.48
N SER A 235 -3.80 -0.74 3.79
CA SER A 235 -2.52 -0.64 4.47
C SER A 235 -2.59 -1.19 5.89
N SER A 236 -1.47 -1.77 6.32
CA SER A 236 -1.28 -2.10 7.73
C SER A 236 -1.28 -0.84 8.59
N TYR A 237 -1.75 -0.99 9.83
CA TYR A 237 -1.72 0.05 10.85
C TYR A 237 -1.06 -0.46 12.15
N ASP A 238 -0.22 -1.49 12.05
CA ASP A 238 0.48 -2.08 13.19
C ASP A 238 1.89 -1.51 13.39
N THR A 239 2.40 -1.65 14.61
CA THR A 239 3.68 -1.05 15.06
C THR A 239 4.95 -1.67 14.50
N THR A 240 4.87 -2.75 13.72
CA THR A 240 6.05 -3.35 13.07
C THR A 240 6.40 -2.68 11.74
N VAL A 241 5.45 -1.96 11.12
CA VAL A 241 5.66 -1.21 9.89
C VAL A 241 6.69 -0.11 10.09
N ASN A 242 7.70 -0.08 9.23
CA ASN A 242 8.79 0.88 9.33
C ASN A 242 9.16 1.55 7.98
N ASP A 243 8.53 1.14 6.89
CA ASP A 243 8.67 1.73 5.56
C ASP A 243 7.32 1.76 4.83
N GLY A 244 7.22 2.48 3.72
CA GLY A 244 6.05 2.53 2.87
C GLY A 244 6.39 3.01 1.46
N ALA A 245 5.74 2.41 0.47
CA ALA A 245 5.90 2.80 -0.92
C ALA A 245 4.64 2.50 -1.73
N ARG A 246 4.52 3.15 -2.89
CA ARG A 246 3.44 2.89 -3.83
C ARG A 246 3.44 1.42 -4.22
N GLY A 247 2.31 0.77 -4.02
CA GLY A 247 2.09 -0.62 -4.43
C GLY A 247 0.81 -0.79 -5.24
N VAL A 248 0.19 0.29 -5.68
CA VAL A 248 -1.03 0.27 -6.50
C VAL A 248 -0.66 0.61 -7.95
N PHE A 249 -0.99 -0.29 -8.86
CA PHE A 249 -0.68 -0.16 -10.29
C PHE A 249 -1.88 -0.55 -11.12
N ASN A 250 -2.23 0.31 -12.05
CA ASN A 250 -3.21 0.01 -13.07
C ASN A 250 -2.52 -0.75 -14.21
N LEU A 251 -3.14 -1.83 -14.66
CA LEU A 251 -2.70 -2.55 -15.86
C LEU A 251 -3.45 -2.02 -17.08
N TYR A 252 -2.75 -1.28 -17.94
CA TYR A 252 -3.28 -0.60 -19.12
C TYR A 252 -3.23 -1.52 -20.34
N PRO A 253 -4.31 -1.66 -21.12
CA PRO A 253 -4.27 -2.45 -22.35
C PRO A 253 -3.53 -1.69 -23.46
N ILE A 254 -2.54 -2.34 -24.08
CA ILE A 254 -1.81 -1.82 -25.24
C ILE A 254 -2.44 -2.37 -26.51
N ARG A 255 -2.85 -1.47 -27.41
CA ARG A 255 -3.51 -1.84 -28.66
C ARG A 255 -2.69 -1.46 -29.87
N GLU A 256 -2.67 -2.36 -30.84
CA GLU A 256 -2.16 -2.12 -32.18
C GLU A 256 -3.22 -2.59 -33.18
N ASN A 257 -3.67 -1.71 -34.07
CA ASN A 257 -4.73 -1.99 -35.04
C ASN A 257 -6.02 -2.58 -34.40
N GLY A 258 -6.39 -2.07 -33.22
CA GLY A 258 -7.58 -2.51 -32.47
C GLY A 258 -7.42 -3.80 -31.66
N GLN A 259 -6.33 -4.55 -31.86
CA GLN A 259 -6.04 -5.79 -31.11
C GLN A 259 -5.13 -5.52 -29.91
N ILE A 260 -5.33 -6.28 -28.82
CA ILE A 260 -4.48 -6.21 -27.63
C ILE A 260 -3.15 -6.91 -27.94
N LYS A 261 -2.05 -6.20 -27.71
CA LYS A 261 -0.67 -6.71 -27.84
C LYS A 261 -0.03 -7.08 -26.51
N GLY A 262 -0.60 -6.57 -25.43
CA GLY A 262 -0.12 -6.77 -24.08
C GLY A 262 -0.56 -5.62 -23.21
N TYR A 263 0.20 -5.39 -22.16
CA TYR A 263 -0.18 -4.48 -21.09
C TYR A 263 0.99 -3.65 -20.59
N SER A 264 0.67 -2.54 -19.95
CA SER A 264 1.64 -1.66 -19.28
C SER A 264 1.22 -1.37 -17.85
N PHE A 265 2.19 -1.17 -16.97
CA PHE A 265 1.99 -0.65 -15.61
C PHE A 265 2.05 0.88 -15.55
N ASN A 266 2.51 1.53 -16.61
CA ASN A 266 2.91 2.94 -16.59
C ASN A 266 2.13 3.82 -17.55
N ASP A 267 1.84 3.34 -18.76
CA ASP A 267 1.26 4.14 -19.84
C ASP A 267 0.39 3.31 -20.80
N THR A 268 0.00 3.87 -21.96
CA THR A 268 -0.86 3.19 -22.96
C THR A 268 -0.13 2.86 -24.26
N VAL A 269 1.20 2.88 -24.23
CA VAL A 269 2.08 2.72 -25.41
C VAL A 269 3.13 1.63 -25.22
N THR A 270 3.73 1.52 -24.04
CA THR A 270 4.87 0.64 -23.76
C THR A 270 4.38 -0.77 -23.43
N ASN A 271 4.73 -1.77 -24.25
CA ASN A 271 4.37 -3.16 -23.96
C ASN A 271 5.36 -3.76 -22.95
N GLU A 272 5.02 -3.71 -21.67
CA GLU A 272 5.85 -4.20 -20.56
C GLU A 272 5.49 -5.64 -20.16
N TYR A 273 4.24 -6.03 -20.43
CA TYR A 273 3.71 -7.35 -20.18
C TYR A 273 2.99 -7.89 -21.43
N PRO A 274 3.70 -8.63 -22.30
CA PRO A 274 3.14 -9.17 -23.53
C PRO A 274 1.93 -10.05 -23.30
N VAL A 275 0.97 -10.02 -24.24
CA VAL A 275 -0.28 -10.78 -24.11
C VAL A 275 0.00 -12.27 -23.98
N GLU A 276 0.94 -12.83 -24.75
CA GLU A 276 1.34 -14.23 -24.70
C GLU A 276 1.92 -14.69 -23.35
N GLU A 277 2.41 -13.77 -22.51
CA GLU A 277 2.99 -14.05 -21.20
C GLU A 277 2.03 -13.76 -20.04
N PHE A 278 0.89 -13.11 -20.31
CA PHE A 278 -0.08 -12.71 -19.28
C PHE A 278 -1.04 -13.86 -18.94
N PRO A 279 -0.97 -14.44 -17.73
CA PRO A 279 -1.76 -15.64 -17.39
C PRO A 279 -3.26 -15.37 -17.23
N TYR A 280 -3.67 -14.10 -17.04
CA TYR A 280 -5.05 -13.73 -16.79
C TYR A 280 -5.79 -13.20 -18.02
N ASN A 281 -5.29 -13.47 -19.23
CA ASN A 281 -5.94 -13.01 -20.48
C ASN A 281 -7.42 -13.38 -20.55
N ASP A 282 -7.78 -14.62 -20.20
CA ASP A 282 -9.15 -15.09 -20.26
C ASP A 282 -10.07 -14.36 -19.27
N GLU A 283 -9.55 -14.02 -18.08
CA GLU A 283 -10.28 -13.27 -17.05
C GLU A 283 -10.58 -11.85 -17.52
N VAL A 284 -9.63 -11.20 -18.19
CA VAL A 284 -9.76 -9.79 -18.59
C VAL A 284 -10.30 -9.60 -20.00
N LYS A 285 -10.48 -10.67 -20.79
CA LYS A 285 -10.81 -10.59 -22.22
C LYS A 285 -12.04 -9.72 -22.53
N ASP A 286 -13.14 -9.95 -21.81
CA ASP A 286 -14.39 -9.21 -22.02
C ASP A 286 -14.28 -7.74 -21.57
N ILE A 287 -13.49 -7.47 -20.51
CA ILE A 287 -13.20 -6.13 -20.02
C ILE A 287 -12.32 -5.38 -21.04
N ALA A 288 -11.24 -6.04 -21.44
CA ALA A 288 -10.24 -5.50 -22.34
C ALA A 288 -10.75 -5.35 -23.76
N LYS A 289 -11.95 -5.86 -24.10
CA LYS A 289 -12.63 -5.50 -25.35
C LYS A 289 -12.97 -4.01 -25.42
N PHE A 290 -13.37 -3.40 -24.30
CA PHE A 290 -13.92 -2.05 -24.28
C PHE A 290 -12.99 -1.02 -23.64
N VAL A 291 -12.23 -1.39 -22.61
CA VAL A 291 -11.39 -0.44 -21.86
C VAL A 291 -10.41 0.26 -22.80
N GLY A 292 -10.35 1.59 -22.68
CA GLY A 292 -9.47 2.46 -23.46
C GLY A 292 -10.03 2.91 -24.81
N LEU A 293 -11.14 2.31 -25.28
CA LEU A 293 -11.86 2.78 -26.48
C LEU A 293 -12.62 4.06 -26.18
N SER A 294 -12.92 4.83 -27.22
CA SER A 294 -13.82 5.97 -27.09
C SER A 294 -15.26 5.51 -26.80
N VAL A 295 -16.02 6.35 -26.11
CA VAL A 295 -17.46 6.09 -25.86
C VAL A 295 -18.22 5.84 -27.16
N ASP A 296 -17.93 6.60 -28.21
CA ASP A 296 -18.63 6.50 -29.51
C ASP A 296 -18.39 5.16 -30.22
N GLU A 297 -17.21 4.56 -30.03
CA GLU A 297 -16.88 3.24 -30.57
C GLU A 297 -17.54 2.12 -29.76
N ALA A 298 -17.53 2.24 -28.43
CA ALA A 298 -17.86 1.14 -27.52
C ALA A 298 -19.33 1.10 -27.07
N VAL A 299 -20.01 2.24 -26.98
CA VAL A 299 -21.38 2.31 -26.45
C VAL A 299 -22.40 2.14 -27.57
N ALA A 300 -23.49 1.43 -27.26
CA ALA A 300 -24.62 1.20 -28.14
C ALA A 300 -25.40 2.50 -28.39
N ASP A 301 -25.87 2.68 -29.63
CA ASP A 301 -26.82 3.75 -29.93
C ASP A 301 -28.23 3.47 -29.39
N ASP A 302 -29.17 4.37 -29.61
CA ASP A 302 -30.56 4.22 -29.15
C ASP A 302 -31.27 3.00 -29.73
N ALA A 303 -31.02 2.68 -31.01
CA ALA A 303 -31.66 1.56 -31.68
C ALA A 303 -31.08 0.22 -31.21
N GLU A 304 -29.76 0.14 -31.08
CA GLU A 304 -29.06 -1.01 -30.50
C GLU A 304 -29.49 -1.24 -29.04
N THR A 305 -29.58 -0.17 -28.25
CA THR A 305 -30.02 -0.24 -26.84
C THR A 305 -31.46 -0.70 -26.72
N TYR A 306 -32.36 -0.20 -27.58
CA TYR A 306 -33.75 -0.64 -27.60
C TYR A 306 -33.88 -2.14 -27.91
N ARG A 307 -33.15 -2.64 -28.92
CA ARG A 307 -33.13 -4.07 -29.27
C ARG A 307 -32.61 -4.93 -28.12
N PHE A 308 -31.54 -4.48 -27.45
CA PHE A 308 -30.99 -5.20 -26.31
C PHE A 308 -31.98 -5.24 -25.14
N LYS A 309 -32.62 -4.11 -24.81
CA LYS A 309 -33.65 -4.05 -23.77
C LYS A 309 -34.83 -4.99 -24.08
N GLN A 310 -35.27 -5.06 -25.34
CA GLN A 310 -36.30 -6.01 -25.75
C GLN A 310 -35.83 -7.46 -25.55
N ALA A 311 -34.61 -7.79 -25.97
CA ALA A 311 -34.03 -9.12 -25.78
C ALA A 311 -33.88 -9.50 -24.30
N MET A 312 -33.56 -8.54 -23.42
CA MET A 312 -33.56 -8.73 -21.96
C MET A 312 -34.95 -9.13 -21.46
N HIS A 313 -36.01 -8.41 -21.86
CA HIS A 313 -37.38 -8.71 -21.45
C HIS A 313 -37.90 -10.06 -21.98
N GLU A 314 -37.46 -10.46 -23.18
CA GLU A 314 -37.81 -11.73 -23.80
C GLU A 314 -36.93 -12.91 -23.34
N ASN A 315 -35.90 -12.66 -22.53
CA ASN A 315 -34.87 -13.62 -22.12
C ASN A 315 -34.16 -14.30 -23.31
N ARG A 316 -33.76 -13.50 -24.30
CA ARG A 316 -33.12 -13.92 -25.57
C ARG A 316 -31.78 -13.22 -25.83
N ILE A 317 -31.04 -12.91 -24.77
CA ILE A 317 -29.71 -12.31 -24.91
C ILE A 317 -28.74 -13.35 -25.48
N ASP A 318 -28.01 -12.97 -26.53
CA ASP A 318 -26.97 -13.80 -27.15
C ASP A 318 -25.71 -12.99 -27.52
N GLU A 319 -24.72 -13.65 -28.14
CA GLU A 319 -23.43 -13.05 -28.47
C GLU A 319 -23.48 -11.93 -29.52
N SER A 320 -24.60 -11.74 -30.23
CA SER A 320 -24.75 -10.65 -31.20
C SER A 320 -24.67 -9.26 -30.53
N PHE A 321 -25.01 -9.18 -29.23
CA PHE A 321 -24.90 -7.98 -28.41
C PHE A 321 -23.50 -7.76 -27.82
N SER A 322 -22.58 -8.71 -27.98
CA SER A 322 -21.25 -8.66 -27.34
C SER A 322 -20.38 -7.50 -27.81
N GLY A 323 -20.69 -6.86 -28.94
CA GLY A 323 -19.91 -5.80 -29.55
C GLY A 323 -20.03 -4.43 -28.88
N LYS A 324 -21.00 -4.25 -27.97
CA LYS A 324 -21.34 -2.94 -27.42
C LYS A 324 -21.54 -2.97 -25.90
N LEU A 325 -21.41 -1.80 -25.29
CA LEU A 325 -21.82 -1.51 -23.92
C LEU A 325 -23.14 -0.76 -23.91
N TYR A 326 -23.98 -1.02 -22.91
CA TYR A 326 -25.32 -0.49 -22.86
C TYR A 326 -25.50 0.50 -21.69
N PRO A 327 -26.08 1.69 -21.93
CA PRO A 327 -26.34 2.66 -20.88
C PRO A 327 -27.32 2.15 -19.82
N VAL A 328 -26.91 2.07 -18.56
CA VAL A 328 -27.73 1.46 -17.50
C VAL A 328 -29.05 2.19 -17.28
N TRP A 329 -29.07 3.52 -17.43
CA TRP A 329 -30.26 4.36 -17.27
C TRP A 329 -31.31 4.18 -18.37
N LYS A 330 -30.96 3.53 -19.48
CA LYS A 330 -31.90 3.17 -20.54
C LYS A 330 -32.46 1.76 -20.35
N LEU A 331 -31.70 0.88 -19.68
CA LEU A 331 -32.07 -0.51 -19.48
C LEU A 331 -32.98 -0.70 -18.27
N PHE A 332 -32.61 -0.14 -17.13
CA PHE A 332 -33.28 -0.34 -15.84
C PHE A 332 -34.19 0.83 -15.51
N ASP A 333 -35.25 0.57 -14.73
CA ASP A 333 -36.09 1.65 -14.19
C ASP A 333 -35.45 2.34 -12.97
N GLU A 334 -35.99 3.49 -12.56
CA GLU A 334 -35.45 4.27 -11.44
C GLU A 334 -35.39 3.50 -10.11
N ASN A 335 -36.36 2.63 -9.85
CA ASN A 335 -36.40 1.84 -8.62
C ASN A 335 -35.29 0.78 -8.65
N GLU A 336 -35.13 0.06 -9.76
CA GLU A 336 -34.06 -0.91 -9.93
C GLU A 336 -32.68 -0.27 -9.83
N LEU A 337 -32.48 0.89 -10.46
CA LEU A 337 -31.22 1.64 -10.40
C LEU A 337 -30.86 1.98 -8.95
N ARG A 338 -31.86 2.40 -8.15
CA ARG A 338 -31.68 2.76 -6.73
C ARG A 338 -31.49 1.52 -5.85
N GLU A 339 -32.40 0.56 -5.89
CA GLU A 339 -32.37 -0.63 -5.02
C GLU A 339 -31.13 -1.49 -5.25
N LYS A 340 -30.73 -1.67 -6.51
CA LYS A 340 -29.55 -2.47 -6.88
C LYS A 340 -28.26 -1.64 -6.93
N LYS A 341 -28.34 -0.35 -6.59
CA LYS A 341 -27.23 0.63 -6.57
C LYS A 341 -26.41 0.59 -7.87
N ILE A 342 -27.09 0.56 -9.02
CA ILE A 342 -26.44 0.27 -10.31
C ILE A 342 -25.44 1.36 -10.70
N PHE A 343 -25.77 2.63 -10.45
CA PHE A 343 -24.86 3.74 -10.73
C PHE A 343 -23.57 3.72 -9.89
N ALA A 344 -23.57 3.08 -8.73
CA ALA A 344 -22.35 2.86 -7.95
C ALA A 344 -21.42 1.83 -8.65
N LYS A 345 -21.99 0.91 -9.44
CA LYS A 345 -21.24 -0.10 -10.20
C LYS A 345 -20.67 0.47 -11.50
N GLY A 346 -21.43 1.31 -12.21
CA GLY A 346 -20.99 1.98 -13.43
C GLY A 346 -22.13 2.60 -14.23
N ASP A 347 -21.76 3.32 -15.29
CA ASP A 347 -22.66 4.04 -16.18
C ASP A 347 -23.12 3.17 -17.36
N PHE A 348 -22.30 2.17 -17.72
CA PHE A 348 -22.55 1.23 -18.80
C PHE A 348 -22.38 -0.21 -18.31
N VAL A 349 -23.01 -1.16 -19.00
CA VAL A 349 -22.91 -2.59 -18.69
C VAL A 349 -22.69 -3.42 -19.96
N ASP A 350 -21.98 -4.53 -19.84
CA ASP A 350 -21.87 -5.52 -20.91
C ASP A 350 -23.19 -6.29 -21.12
N TYR A 351 -23.28 -6.98 -22.26
CA TYR A 351 -24.48 -7.75 -22.61
C TYR A 351 -24.80 -8.89 -21.62
N LYS A 352 -23.79 -9.38 -20.88
CA LYS A 352 -23.94 -10.40 -19.83
C LYS A 352 -24.48 -9.82 -18.52
N LEU A 353 -24.58 -8.49 -18.40
CA LEU A 353 -24.98 -7.78 -17.19
C LEU A 353 -24.05 -8.04 -16.00
N GLN A 354 -22.78 -8.34 -16.27
CA GLN A 354 -21.77 -8.74 -15.30
C GLN A 354 -20.72 -7.64 -15.07
N ASN A 355 -20.23 -7.05 -16.15
CA ASN A 355 -19.16 -6.06 -16.11
C ASN A 355 -19.75 -4.65 -16.29
N PHE A 356 -19.45 -3.78 -15.34
CA PHE A 356 -19.89 -2.40 -15.34
C PHE A 356 -18.72 -1.48 -15.65
N PHE A 357 -18.97 -0.47 -16.47
CA PHE A 357 -17.96 0.44 -17.00
C PHE A 357 -18.38 1.88 -16.76
N ARG A 358 -17.42 2.79 -16.80
CA ARG A 358 -17.65 4.23 -16.75
C ARG A 358 -16.96 4.92 -17.92
N ARG A 359 -17.24 6.21 -18.09
CA ARG A 359 -16.40 7.08 -18.91
C ARG A 359 -15.52 7.95 -18.04
N ASN A 360 -14.29 8.20 -18.49
CA ASN A 360 -13.43 9.20 -17.85
C ASN A 360 -13.59 10.59 -18.50
N GLY A 361 -12.81 11.57 -18.01
CA GLY A 361 -12.82 12.94 -18.54
C GLY A 361 -12.40 13.05 -20.01
N ASP A 362 -11.65 12.08 -20.53
CA ASP A 362 -11.19 12.02 -21.92
C ASP A 362 -12.17 11.28 -22.83
N TYR A 363 -13.40 11.02 -22.39
CA TYR A 363 -14.43 10.26 -23.14
C TYR A 363 -13.98 8.84 -23.52
N LYS A 364 -13.11 8.22 -22.72
CA LYS A 364 -12.70 6.82 -22.86
C LYS A 364 -13.42 5.93 -21.86
N ILE A 365 -13.68 4.69 -22.27
CA ILE A 365 -14.22 3.65 -21.40
C ILE A 365 -13.17 3.21 -20.39
N ILE A 366 -13.58 3.20 -19.12
CA ILE A 366 -12.79 2.70 -18.00
C ILE A 366 -13.56 1.59 -17.26
N TYR A 367 -12.83 0.70 -16.62
CA TYR A 367 -13.39 -0.34 -15.78
C TYR A 367 -13.10 -0.01 -14.31
N PRO A 368 -14.10 0.41 -13.52
CA PRO A 368 -13.90 0.89 -12.15
C PRO A 368 -13.14 -0.08 -11.25
N LYS A 369 -13.43 -1.38 -11.34
CA LYS A 369 -12.74 -2.42 -10.54
C LYS A 369 -11.27 -2.61 -10.94
N GLY A 370 -10.87 -2.13 -12.12
CA GLY A 370 -9.48 -2.13 -12.57
C GLY A 370 -8.69 -0.91 -12.11
N ASP A 371 -9.34 0.19 -11.69
CA ASP A 371 -8.69 1.46 -11.37
C ASP A 371 -8.39 1.58 -9.86
N CYS A 372 -7.40 0.83 -9.39
CA CYS A 372 -6.97 0.89 -7.98
C CYS A 372 -6.17 2.16 -7.64
N GLU A 373 -5.72 2.90 -8.64
CA GLU A 373 -5.03 4.18 -8.45
C GLU A 373 -6.00 5.33 -8.19
N ASN A 374 -7.30 5.15 -8.45
CA ASN A 374 -8.29 6.21 -8.51
C ASN A 374 -7.82 7.34 -9.45
N SER A 375 -7.28 6.96 -10.61
CA SER A 375 -6.69 7.89 -11.57
C SER A 375 -7.64 8.26 -12.71
N GLY A 376 -8.76 7.54 -12.84
CA GLY A 376 -9.67 7.63 -13.98
C GLY A 376 -9.05 7.13 -15.28
N ARG A 377 -7.94 6.39 -15.22
CA ARG A 377 -7.24 5.91 -16.40
C ARG A 377 -7.76 4.53 -16.83
N PRO A 378 -7.75 4.19 -18.14
CA PRO A 378 -8.32 2.94 -18.63
C PRO A 378 -7.50 1.71 -18.22
N SER A 379 -7.86 1.08 -17.12
CA SER A 379 -7.23 -0.16 -16.65
C SER A 379 -8.15 -1.36 -16.79
N VAL A 380 -7.58 -2.50 -17.16
CA VAL A 380 -8.32 -3.78 -17.24
C VAL A 380 -8.22 -4.60 -15.97
N LYS A 381 -7.19 -4.36 -15.16
CA LYS A 381 -6.92 -5.10 -13.93
C LYS A 381 -6.14 -4.22 -12.96
N ALA A 382 -6.60 -4.22 -11.72
CA ALA A 382 -5.87 -3.63 -10.62
C ALA A 382 -4.74 -4.58 -10.20
N MET A 383 -3.50 -4.13 -10.32
CA MET A 383 -2.30 -4.83 -9.87
C MET A 383 -1.82 -4.12 -8.63
N TRP A 384 -2.25 -4.58 -7.47
CA TRP A 384 -1.96 -3.87 -6.23
C TRP A 384 -1.50 -4.81 -5.14
N GLY A 385 -0.65 -4.27 -4.26
CA GLY A 385 -0.08 -5.04 -3.19
C GLY A 385 1.13 -4.43 -2.50
N SER A 386 1.31 -4.73 -1.22
CA SER A 386 2.50 -4.46 -0.43
C SER A 386 3.68 -5.27 -0.97
N SER A 387 3.42 -6.39 -1.66
CA SER A 387 4.41 -7.10 -2.48
C SER A 387 4.96 -6.23 -3.62
N TYR A 388 4.11 -5.48 -4.33
CA TYR A 388 4.57 -4.50 -5.33
C TYR A 388 5.20 -3.26 -4.69
N SER A 389 4.73 -2.84 -3.51
CA SER A 389 5.35 -1.75 -2.73
C SER A 389 6.82 -2.02 -2.42
N ILE A 390 7.19 -3.28 -2.14
CA ILE A 390 8.60 -3.64 -1.90
C ILE A 390 9.49 -3.24 -3.08
N LEU A 391 9.07 -3.54 -4.32
CA LEU A 391 9.86 -3.22 -5.50
C LEU A 391 9.95 -1.71 -5.74
N SER A 392 8.87 -0.98 -5.44
CA SER A 392 8.89 0.48 -5.42
C SER A 392 9.83 1.04 -4.34
N ALA A 393 9.89 0.43 -3.15
CA ALA A 393 10.80 0.81 -2.08
C ALA A 393 12.27 0.54 -2.46
N ILE A 394 12.55 -0.62 -3.07
CA ILE A 394 13.87 -0.96 -3.61
C ILE A 394 14.29 0.04 -4.69
N LYS A 395 13.41 0.31 -5.65
CA LYS A 395 13.66 1.31 -6.70
C LYS A 395 13.98 2.67 -6.08
N ARG A 396 13.17 3.13 -5.12
CA ARG A 396 13.38 4.38 -4.40
C ARG A 396 14.77 4.40 -3.76
N ASP A 397 15.17 3.34 -3.07
CA ASP A 397 16.46 3.29 -2.38
C ASP A 397 17.66 3.21 -3.36
N ILE A 398 17.50 2.56 -4.51
CA ILE A 398 18.47 2.59 -5.62
C ILE A 398 18.60 4.00 -6.21
N ASP A 399 17.48 4.67 -6.50
CA ASP A 399 17.47 6.04 -7.03
C ASP A 399 18.16 7.01 -6.07
N LYS A 400 17.87 6.88 -4.77
CA LYS A 400 18.50 7.64 -3.68
C LYS A 400 20.02 7.46 -3.69
N ARG A 401 20.49 6.22 -3.80
CA ARG A 401 21.94 5.92 -3.88
C ARG A 401 22.59 6.56 -5.11
N ARG A 402 21.98 6.40 -6.29
CA ARG A 402 22.48 6.97 -7.55
C ARG A 402 22.57 8.50 -7.48
N ILE A 403 21.57 9.17 -6.91
CA ILE A 403 21.58 10.63 -6.74
C ILE A 403 22.74 11.05 -5.84
N LYS A 404 22.96 10.36 -4.72
CA LYS A 404 24.07 10.64 -3.80
C LYS A 404 25.44 10.49 -4.49
N ASP A 405 25.58 9.46 -5.31
CA ASP A 405 26.81 9.21 -6.07
C ASP A 405 27.03 10.29 -7.15
N ASN A 406 25.97 10.68 -7.85
CA ASN A 406 26.02 11.72 -8.89
C ASN A 406 26.32 13.12 -8.33
N LEU A 407 25.70 13.50 -7.21
CA LEU A 407 25.95 14.80 -6.57
C LEU A 407 27.43 14.97 -6.20
N LYS A 408 28.03 13.90 -5.65
CA LYS A 408 29.46 13.85 -5.32
C LYS A 408 30.33 13.88 -6.57
N ALA A 409 30.00 13.09 -7.60
CA ALA A 409 30.86 12.90 -8.76
C ALA A 409 30.86 14.08 -9.75
N TYR A 410 29.69 14.69 -9.99
CA TYR A 410 29.53 15.67 -11.09
C TYR A 410 29.46 17.11 -10.62
N ASN A 411 28.89 17.36 -9.43
CA ASN A 411 28.62 18.72 -8.99
C ASN A 411 29.59 19.19 -7.89
N ASN A 412 30.43 18.30 -7.34
CA ASN A 412 31.17 18.55 -6.10
C ASN A 412 30.28 19.12 -4.97
N LEU A 413 28.97 18.87 -5.05
CA LEU A 413 28.00 19.35 -4.07
C LEU A 413 27.80 18.25 -3.06
N ASP A 414 27.94 18.60 -1.78
CA ASP A 414 27.36 17.78 -0.74
C ASP A 414 25.83 17.90 -0.76
N LEU A 415 25.17 16.93 -0.14
CA LEU A 415 23.72 16.81 -0.13
C LEU A 415 23.05 18.02 0.57
N ASN A 416 23.69 18.57 1.61
CA ASN A 416 23.22 19.75 2.33
C ASN A 416 23.16 20.99 1.42
N SER A 417 24.19 21.20 0.61
CA SER A 417 24.26 22.30 -0.35
C SER A 417 23.17 22.17 -1.41
N ALA A 418 22.89 20.95 -1.87
CA ALA A 418 21.79 20.70 -2.80
C ALA A 418 20.41 20.96 -2.17
N ILE A 419 20.20 20.56 -0.91
CA ILE A 419 18.97 20.85 -0.15
C ILE A 419 18.76 22.37 0.00
N LEU A 420 19.81 23.10 0.41
CA LEU A 420 19.76 24.57 0.54
C LEU A 420 19.31 25.27 -0.74
N ASN A 421 19.87 24.88 -1.87
CA ASN A 421 19.51 25.44 -3.17
C ASN A 421 18.03 25.19 -3.51
N LEU A 422 17.52 23.99 -3.21
CA LEU A 422 16.11 23.66 -3.44
C LEU A 422 15.18 24.47 -2.54
N LEU A 423 15.54 24.66 -1.27
CA LEU A 423 14.78 25.49 -0.34
C LEU A 423 14.77 26.97 -0.78
N SER A 424 15.90 27.49 -1.26
CA SER A 424 15.96 28.86 -1.83
C SER A 424 15.04 28.98 -3.04
N ASN A 425 15.14 28.06 -4.00
CA ASN A 425 14.29 28.08 -5.20
C ASN A 425 12.80 27.97 -4.86
N ALA A 426 12.44 27.15 -3.88
CA ALA A 426 11.05 27.05 -3.42
C ALA A 426 10.53 28.37 -2.86
N SER A 427 11.34 29.05 -2.06
CA SER A 427 11.03 30.39 -1.52
C SER A 427 10.81 31.40 -2.64
N ASP A 428 11.71 31.42 -3.63
CA ASP A 428 11.60 32.33 -4.79
C ASP A 428 10.32 32.08 -5.60
N GLN A 429 9.98 30.82 -5.86
CA GLN A 429 8.74 30.45 -6.56
C GLN A 429 7.49 30.85 -5.76
N ARG A 430 7.52 30.68 -4.44
CA ARG A 430 6.42 31.10 -3.55
C ARG A 430 6.23 32.62 -3.57
N ASN A 431 7.33 33.38 -3.57
CA ASN A 431 7.31 34.85 -3.59
C ASN A 431 6.69 35.41 -4.88
N ILE A 432 6.83 34.70 -6.01
CA ILE A 432 6.19 35.08 -7.28
C ILE A 432 4.80 34.45 -7.48
N GLY A 433 4.26 33.77 -6.47
CA GLY A 433 2.92 33.14 -6.51
C GLY A 433 2.86 31.79 -7.24
N ASN A 434 3.99 31.22 -7.64
CA ASN A 434 4.04 29.93 -8.34
C ASN A 434 4.11 28.77 -7.33
N LEU A 435 2.97 28.47 -6.71
CA LEU A 435 2.89 27.47 -5.63
C LEU A 435 3.21 26.04 -6.10
N ASN A 436 2.88 25.69 -7.34
CA ASN A 436 3.15 24.34 -7.86
C ASN A 436 4.65 24.06 -8.03
N ASP A 437 5.42 25.02 -8.55
CA ASP A 437 6.88 24.86 -8.62
C ASP A 437 7.54 24.94 -7.24
N ALA A 438 6.99 25.74 -6.33
CA ALA A 438 7.43 25.73 -4.93
C ALA A 438 7.25 24.33 -4.29
N VAL A 439 6.09 23.69 -4.49
CA VAL A 439 5.85 22.29 -4.08
C VAL A 439 6.89 21.36 -4.70
N LYS A 440 7.17 21.50 -5.99
CA LYS A 440 8.13 20.66 -6.71
C LYS A 440 9.53 20.75 -6.09
N HIS A 441 10.01 21.96 -5.80
CA HIS A 441 11.30 22.17 -5.17
C HIS A 441 11.35 21.65 -3.73
N LEU A 442 10.31 21.92 -2.92
CA LEU A 442 10.22 21.41 -1.54
C LEU A 442 10.14 19.88 -1.49
N SER A 443 9.36 19.26 -2.37
CA SER A 443 9.27 17.80 -2.48
C SER A 443 10.63 17.19 -2.81
N LYS A 444 11.39 17.82 -3.71
CA LYS A 444 12.76 17.39 -4.04
C LYS A 444 13.73 17.59 -2.86
N ALA A 445 13.58 18.67 -2.10
CA ALA A 445 14.41 18.91 -0.91
C ALA A 445 14.14 17.84 0.15
N VAL A 446 12.87 17.53 0.43
CA VAL A 446 12.45 16.45 1.32
C VAL A 446 13.00 15.09 0.84
N GLU A 447 12.96 14.82 -0.46
CA GLU A 447 13.54 13.59 -1.03
C GLU A 447 15.04 13.47 -0.71
N TYR A 448 15.80 14.58 -0.82
CA TYR A 448 17.23 14.61 -0.49
C TYR A 448 17.49 14.48 1.01
N ILE A 449 16.65 15.06 1.84
CA ILE A 449 16.70 14.88 3.29
C ILE A 449 16.50 13.41 3.65
N ASP A 450 15.56 12.73 2.99
CA ASP A 450 15.30 11.31 3.21
C ASP A 450 16.40 10.39 2.67
N MET A 451 17.29 10.90 1.82
CA MET A 451 18.52 10.20 1.40
C MET A 451 19.61 10.28 2.46
N ASP A 452 19.72 11.41 3.16
CA ASP A 452 20.71 11.60 4.23
C ASP A 452 20.26 10.99 5.55
N GLY A 453 18.95 10.90 5.73
CA GLY A 453 18.30 10.63 7.00
C GLY A 453 17.82 11.94 7.62
N PHE A 454 16.52 12.01 7.91
CA PHE A 454 15.93 13.16 8.58
C PHE A 454 16.64 13.43 9.91
N ASN A 455 17.00 14.69 10.15
CA ASN A 455 17.66 15.13 11.37
C ASN A 455 16.88 16.32 11.94
N PRO A 456 16.23 16.16 13.10
CA PRO A 456 15.42 17.21 13.75
C PRO A 456 16.22 18.47 14.12
N ASN A 457 17.52 18.31 14.34
CA ASN A 457 18.41 19.35 14.83
C ASN A 457 18.93 20.16 13.65
N ASN A 458 18.73 19.67 12.42
CA ASN A 458 18.99 20.39 11.20
C ASN A 458 17.75 21.23 10.85
N SER A 459 17.86 22.56 11.03
CA SER A 459 16.78 23.49 10.73
C SER A 459 16.31 23.43 9.27
N MET A 460 17.19 23.07 8.34
CA MET A 460 16.83 22.89 6.93
C MET A 460 15.88 21.71 6.74
N HIS A 461 16.13 20.60 7.44
CA HIS A 461 15.28 19.41 7.36
C HIS A 461 13.89 19.72 7.93
N MET A 462 13.86 20.40 9.08
CA MET A 462 12.64 20.85 9.74
C MET A 462 11.82 21.78 8.84
N ASN A 463 12.46 22.79 8.26
CA ASN A 463 11.79 23.78 7.40
C ASN A 463 11.25 23.14 6.12
N ALA A 464 12.00 22.25 5.47
CA ALA A 464 11.55 21.57 4.25
C ALA A 464 10.23 20.82 4.45
N TYR A 465 10.16 20.00 5.50
CA TYR A 465 8.97 19.21 5.82
C TYR A 465 7.79 20.08 6.23
N LYS A 466 8.05 21.08 7.08
CA LYS A 466 7.05 22.04 7.53
C LYS A 466 6.46 22.83 6.36
N ASP A 467 7.31 23.42 5.53
CA ASP A 467 6.88 24.29 4.44
C ASP A 467 6.15 23.51 3.36
N LEU A 468 6.57 22.26 3.08
CA LEU A 468 5.84 21.37 2.18
C LEU A 468 4.46 21.02 2.72
N ALA A 469 4.35 20.68 4.01
CA ALA A 469 3.07 20.34 4.64
C ALA A 469 2.11 21.54 4.65
N ASP A 470 2.59 22.72 5.05
CA ASP A 470 1.83 23.97 5.06
C ASP A 470 1.35 24.32 3.63
N LEU A 471 2.20 24.15 2.62
CA LEU A 471 1.85 24.44 1.22
C LEU A 471 0.84 23.45 0.64
N LYS A 472 0.96 22.16 0.96
CA LYS A 472 -0.03 21.14 0.58
C LYS A 472 -1.39 21.42 1.21
N PHE A 473 -1.40 21.87 2.46
CA PHE A 473 -2.63 22.31 3.13
C PHE A 473 -3.24 23.54 2.44
N GLU A 474 -2.44 24.55 2.10
CA GLU A 474 -2.89 25.76 1.39
C GLU A 474 -3.53 25.43 0.03
N LEU A 475 -3.01 24.41 -0.67
CA LEU A 475 -3.54 23.94 -1.96
C LEU A 475 -4.76 23.03 -1.85
N GLY A 476 -5.21 22.69 -0.64
CA GLY A 476 -6.36 21.79 -0.42
C GLY A 476 -6.02 20.30 -0.44
N ASN A 477 -4.74 19.93 -0.54
CA ASN A 477 -4.28 18.54 -0.51
C ASN A 477 -4.15 18.05 0.94
N TYR A 478 -5.31 17.94 1.63
CA TYR A 478 -5.34 17.70 3.08
C TYR A 478 -4.82 16.33 3.50
N ASP A 479 -4.97 15.29 2.68
CA ASP A 479 -4.43 13.95 2.98
C ASP A 479 -2.90 13.93 2.95
N GLU A 480 -2.30 14.53 1.92
CA GLU A 480 -0.84 14.65 1.81
C GLU A 480 -0.27 15.50 2.96
N ALA A 481 -0.93 16.63 3.27
CA ALA A 481 -0.55 17.47 4.40
C ALA A 481 -0.62 16.69 5.73
N ASN A 482 -1.68 15.88 5.93
CA ASN A 482 -1.81 15.02 7.10
C ASN A 482 -0.63 14.06 7.24
N GLY A 483 -0.24 13.39 6.15
CA GLY A 483 0.90 12.48 6.14
C GLY A 483 2.21 13.17 6.53
N LEU A 484 2.49 14.33 5.93
CA LEU A 484 3.71 15.10 6.19
C LEU A 484 3.77 15.65 7.62
N TYR A 485 2.67 16.20 8.15
CA TYR A 485 2.63 16.66 9.53
C TYR A 485 2.80 15.50 10.53
N ASN A 486 2.19 14.34 10.26
CA ASN A 486 2.34 13.18 11.14
C ASN A 486 3.77 12.65 11.14
N PHE A 487 4.41 12.53 9.98
CA PHE A 487 5.81 12.16 9.85
C PHE A 487 6.72 13.13 10.61
N TYR A 488 6.48 14.43 10.42
CA TYR A 488 7.25 15.48 11.05
C TYR A 488 7.09 15.44 12.58
N LEU A 489 5.86 15.35 13.07
CA LEU A 489 5.54 15.22 14.50
C LEU A 489 6.22 14.00 15.14
N ASN A 490 6.18 12.83 14.51
CA ASN A 490 6.80 11.62 15.03
C ASN A 490 8.31 11.80 15.24
N ASN A 491 8.98 12.39 14.25
CA ASN A 491 10.41 12.65 14.34
C ASN A 491 10.72 13.72 15.40
N VAL A 492 9.95 14.80 15.50
CA VAL A 492 10.13 15.81 16.56
C VAL A 492 9.99 15.18 17.95
N CYS A 493 8.97 14.33 18.16
CA CYS A 493 8.75 13.59 19.41
C CYS A 493 9.88 12.61 19.73
N LYS A 494 10.36 11.85 18.72
CA LYS A 494 11.49 10.92 18.87
C LYS A 494 12.73 11.65 19.36
N ASN A 495 12.97 12.85 18.83
CA ASN A 495 14.16 13.60 19.14
C ASN A 495 14.09 14.40 20.43
N TYR A 496 12.90 14.88 20.81
CA TYR A 496 12.65 15.34 22.18
C TYR A 496 13.07 14.28 23.21
N ARG A 497 12.80 12.99 22.94
CA ARG A 497 13.18 11.90 23.85
C ARG A 497 14.66 11.54 23.83
N LEU A 498 15.37 11.85 22.74
CA LEU A 498 16.80 11.56 22.58
C LEU A 498 17.69 12.74 22.99
N SER A 499 17.19 13.96 22.94
CA SER A 499 17.96 15.19 23.15
C SER A 499 17.79 15.65 24.60
N PHE A 500 18.76 15.33 25.46
CA PHE A 500 18.78 15.76 26.85
C PHE A 500 19.53 17.11 26.99
N SER A 501 18.86 18.20 26.58
CA SER A 501 19.24 19.57 26.95
C SER A 501 17.99 20.28 27.47
N GLU A 502 18.06 20.84 28.68
CA GLU A 502 16.93 21.50 29.32
C GLU A 502 16.53 22.79 28.58
N SER A 503 17.48 23.42 27.86
CA SER A 503 17.27 24.60 27.03
C SER A 503 16.48 24.35 25.75
N ASP A 504 16.50 23.13 25.19
CA ASP A 504 15.76 22.81 23.96
C ASP A 504 14.34 22.28 24.23
N LYS A 505 14.03 21.95 25.49
CA LYS A 505 12.76 21.33 25.89
C LYS A 505 11.55 22.16 25.48
N ASP A 506 11.58 23.46 25.76
CA ASP A 506 10.47 24.37 25.45
C ASP A 506 10.30 24.57 23.94
N LYS A 507 11.40 24.60 23.19
CA LYS A 507 11.37 24.68 21.72
C LYS A 507 10.65 23.47 21.12
N TYR A 508 11.01 22.26 21.58
CA TYR A 508 10.37 21.03 21.13
C TYR A 508 8.90 20.95 21.53
N ILE A 509 8.58 21.26 22.80
CA ILE A 509 7.20 21.27 23.29
C ILE A 509 6.33 22.23 22.45
N ASN A 510 6.81 23.45 22.20
CA ASN A 510 6.06 24.43 21.42
C ASN A 510 5.85 23.97 19.97
N GLU A 511 6.85 23.34 19.35
CA GLU A 511 6.70 22.80 18.00
C GLU A 511 5.74 21.61 17.94
N ILE A 512 5.79 20.70 18.92
CA ILE A 512 4.85 19.56 19.03
C ILE A 512 3.41 20.08 19.17
N LYS A 513 3.19 21.08 20.02
CA LYS A 513 1.86 21.73 20.18
C LYS A 513 1.37 22.33 18.87
N ARG A 514 2.24 23.08 18.18
CA ARG A 514 1.92 23.69 16.88
C ARG A 514 1.50 22.63 15.86
N LEU A 515 2.20 21.50 15.83
CA LEU A 515 1.89 20.39 14.92
C LEU A 515 0.57 19.70 15.25
N PHE A 516 0.26 19.49 16.52
CA PHE A 516 -1.06 18.98 16.91
C PHE A 516 -2.18 19.95 16.53
N HIS A 517 -2.01 21.26 16.69
CA HIS A 517 -2.99 22.23 16.21
C HIS A 517 -3.16 22.20 14.68
N ARG A 518 -2.07 22.03 13.92
CA ARG A 518 -2.15 21.85 12.46
C ARG A 518 -2.89 20.56 12.09
N LEU A 519 -2.57 19.44 12.74
CA LEU A 519 -3.28 18.18 12.53
C LEU A 519 -4.77 18.29 12.86
N ALA A 520 -5.14 19.06 13.90
CA ALA A 520 -6.55 19.33 14.19
C ALA A 520 -7.24 20.12 13.06
N GLN A 521 -6.57 21.13 12.49
CA GLN A 521 -7.10 21.88 11.34
C GLN A 521 -7.28 20.98 10.11
N VAL A 522 -6.28 20.12 9.85
CA VAL A 522 -6.33 19.12 8.76
C VAL A 522 -7.48 18.14 8.97
N ALA A 523 -7.63 17.59 10.18
CA ALA A 523 -8.71 16.68 10.54
C ALA A 523 -10.10 17.33 10.30
N ARG A 524 -10.31 18.59 10.70
CA ARG A 524 -11.55 19.32 10.40
C ARG A 524 -11.82 19.48 8.92
N LYS A 525 -10.78 19.81 8.13
CA LYS A 525 -10.91 19.94 6.67
C LYS A 525 -11.22 18.60 6.00
N ARG A 526 -10.86 17.49 6.64
CA ARG A 526 -11.17 16.12 6.22
C ARG A 526 -12.49 15.59 6.81
N GLY A 527 -13.21 16.39 7.62
CA GLY A 527 -14.46 15.99 8.27
C GLY A 527 -14.30 15.10 9.51
N GLU A 528 -13.07 14.94 10.03
CA GLU A 528 -12.73 14.07 11.15
C GLU A 528 -12.77 14.83 12.50
N GLU A 529 -13.95 15.27 12.92
CA GLU A 529 -14.08 16.17 14.09
C GLU A 529 -13.57 15.54 15.40
N ASP A 530 -13.73 14.23 15.60
CA ASP A 530 -13.22 13.58 16.82
C ASP A 530 -11.70 13.49 16.83
N ASN A 531 -11.06 13.22 15.67
CA ASN A 531 -9.61 13.31 15.53
C ASN A 531 -9.11 14.74 15.79
N ALA A 532 -9.87 15.75 15.36
CA ALA A 532 -9.54 17.15 15.63
C ALA A 532 -9.52 17.44 17.13
N LYS A 533 -10.56 17.00 17.88
CA LYS A 533 -10.62 17.14 19.34
C LYS A 533 -9.49 16.41 20.05
N ILE A 534 -9.16 15.19 19.59
CA ILE A 534 -8.03 14.41 20.13
C ILE A 534 -6.71 15.16 19.93
N CYS A 535 -6.47 15.72 18.74
CA CYS A 535 -5.28 16.51 18.46
C CYS A 535 -5.22 17.79 19.30
N GLU A 536 -6.34 18.50 19.48
CA GLU A 536 -6.39 19.69 20.34
C GLU A 536 -6.11 19.37 21.80
N ARG A 537 -6.68 18.25 22.30
CA ARG A 537 -6.39 17.77 23.65
C ARG A 537 -4.93 17.38 23.79
N ALA A 538 -4.35 16.71 22.81
CA ALA A 538 -2.92 16.39 22.79
C ALA A 538 -2.04 17.65 22.83
N ALA A 539 -2.37 18.69 22.05
CA ALA A 539 -1.67 19.97 22.11
C ALA A 539 -1.76 20.62 23.50
N TYR A 540 -2.91 20.51 24.17
CA TYR A 540 -3.10 21.02 25.52
C TYR A 540 -2.28 20.26 26.57
N GLU A 541 -2.18 18.93 26.46
CA GLU A 541 -1.55 18.08 27.47
C GLU A 541 -0.01 18.05 27.38
N VAL A 542 0.53 18.20 26.16
CA VAL A 542 1.98 18.20 25.91
C VAL A 542 2.68 19.30 26.71
N GLY A 543 3.69 18.92 27.49
CA GLY A 543 4.49 19.84 28.30
C GLY A 543 3.85 20.28 29.62
N TYR A 544 2.62 19.85 29.93
CA TYR A 544 1.93 20.21 31.18
C TYR A 544 1.57 19.01 32.04
N SER A 545 1.40 17.82 31.45
CA SER A 545 0.94 16.65 32.18
C SER A 545 1.74 15.38 31.88
N ARG A 546 1.55 14.38 32.74
CA ARG A 546 2.06 13.03 32.50
C ARG A 546 1.42 12.38 31.26
N LEU A 547 0.18 12.75 30.92
CA LEU A 547 -0.48 12.31 29.70
C LEU A 547 0.23 12.87 28.46
N GLY A 548 0.64 14.13 28.51
CA GLY A 548 1.45 14.75 27.45
C GLY A 548 2.75 13.97 27.17
N GLU A 549 3.44 13.50 28.20
CA GLU A 549 4.63 12.64 28.03
C GLU A 549 4.29 11.28 27.40
N TYR A 550 3.14 10.68 27.72
CA TYR A 550 2.66 9.45 27.05
C TYR A 550 2.34 9.69 25.57
N VAL A 551 1.72 10.81 25.24
CA VAL A 551 1.46 11.21 23.84
C VAL A 551 2.78 11.32 23.08
N ILE A 552 3.77 12.06 23.63
CA ILE A 552 5.08 12.22 22.99
C ILE A 552 5.77 10.86 22.81
N LYS A 553 5.71 10.00 23.84
CA LYS A 553 6.24 8.63 23.75
C LYS A 553 5.59 7.85 22.60
N ARG A 554 4.26 7.85 22.52
CA ARG A 554 3.51 7.10 21.51
C ARG A 554 3.83 7.60 20.08
N ARG A 555 3.86 8.91 19.89
CA ARG A 555 4.28 9.52 18.62
C ARG A 555 5.73 9.22 18.26
N ALA A 556 6.64 9.22 19.24
CA ALA A 556 8.04 8.85 19.03
C ALA A 556 8.22 7.39 18.59
N ASP A 557 7.29 6.53 18.99
CA ASP A 557 7.23 5.11 18.61
C ASP A 557 6.45 4.92 17.28
N ASN A 558 6.22 6.00 16.52
CA ASN A 558 5.46 6.09 15.26
C ASN A 558 3.97 5.74 15.33
N ASP A 559 3.41 5.61 16.54
CA ASP A 559 1.99 5.34 16.71
C ASP A 559 1.19 6.64 16.64
N VAL A 560 0.44 6.76 15.55
CA VAL A 560 -0.34 7.94 15.19
C VAL A 560 -1.62 8.04 16.02
N ASN A 561 -2.12 6.91 16.53
CA ASN A 561 -3.38 6.79 17.24
C ASN A 561 -3.17 7.09 18.73
N ILE A 562 -3.70 8.22 19.19
CA ILE A 562 -3.55 8.66 20.59
C ILE A 562 -4.88 8.84 21.31
N GLY A 563 -6.00 8.53 20.68
CA GLY A 563 -7.34 8.72 21.24
C GLY A 563 -7.55 7.93 22.53
N ASP A 564 -7.01 6.72 22.61
CA ASP A 564 -7.07 5.83 23.77
C ASP A 564 -6.38 6.40 25.03
N ILE A 565 -5.44 7.33 24.87
CA ILE A 565 -4.77 8.01 26.00
C ILE A 565 -5.77 8.88 26.78
N PHE A 566 -6.82 9.34 26.11
CA PHE A 566 -7.72 10.38 26.62
C PHE A 566 -9.07 9.85 27.10
N VAL A 567 -9.25 8.53 27.06
CA VAL A 567 -10.46 7.81 27.50
C VAL A 567 -10.48 7.63 29.01
#